data_AF-A0A1S8C7F8-F1
#
_entry.id   AF-A0A1S8C7F8-F1
#
_cell.length_a   1.000
_cell.length_b   1.000
_cell.length_c   1.000
_cell.angle_alpha   90.00
_cell.angle_beta   90.00
_cell.angle_gamma   90.00
#
_symmetry.space_group_name_H-M   'P 1'
#
loop_
_entity.id
_entity.type
_entity.pdbx_description
1 polymer ?
#
loop_
_entity_poly.entity_id
_entity_poly.type
_entity_poly.pdbx_seq_one_letter_code
_entity_poly.pdbx_strand_id
1 'polypeptide(L)'
;MAARQLAARRYFAAFLLIVAGLYALVFLTGDQRTPQLGLDLQGGTTVTLTAQTPDGEAPAREDLELARRIIEQRVNGLGVAEAEVVTEGDSNIVISVPGDDGEAPRT
;
A
#
# COMPACT_ATOMS: atom_id res chain seq x y z
N MET A 1 39.85 55.47 11.34
CA MET A 1 38.69 54.69 11.84
C MET A 1 38.94 53.23 11.49
N ALA A 2 39.30 52.39 12.47
CA ALA A 2 39.63 50.99 12.23
C ALA A 2 38.34 50.15 12.20
N ALA A 3 37.94 49.69 11.02
CA ALA A 3 36.79 48.81 10.87
C ALA A 3 37.09 47.47 11.56
N ARG A 4 36.33 47.14 12.62
CA ARG A 4 36.33 45.81 13.22
C ARG A 4 35.73 44.81 12.23
N GLN A 5 36.51 44.37 11.24
CA GLN A 5 36.11 43.42 10.20
C GLN A 5 36.10 41.94 10.67
N LEU A 6 36.23 41.66 11.96
CA LEU A 6 36.53 40.29 12.45
C LEU A 6 35.38 39.55 13.14
N ALA A 7 34.13 39.95 12.93
CA ALA A 7 32.99 39.23 13.50
C ALA A 7 32.14 38.50 12.43
N ALA A 8 31.95 39.10 11.24
CA ALA A 8 31.06 38.55 10.22
C ALA A 8 31.52 37.19 9.69
N ARG A 9 32.81 37.00 9.45
CA ARG A 9 33.36 35.71 8.95
C ARG A 9 33.15 34.56 9.93
N ARG A 10 33.22 34.83 11.23
CA ARG A 10 33.01 33.83 12.28
C ARG A 10 31.54 33.42 12.37
N TYR A 11 30.63 34.38 12.32
CA TYR A 11 29.19 34.09 12.29
C TYR A 11 28.79 33.36 11.02
N PHE A 12 29.35 33.72 9.87
CA PHE A 12 29.09 33.03 8.60
C PHE A 12 29.63 31.59 8.61
N ALA A 13 30.83 31.36 9.15
CA ALA A 13 31.38 30.01 9.31
C ALA A 13 30.56 29.17 10.31
N ALA A 14 30.13 29.75 11.43
CA ALA A 14 29.27 29.08 12.39
C ALA A 14 27.90 28.73 11.79
N PHE A 15 27.32 29.65 11.01
CA PHE A 15 26.08 29.41 10.28
C PHE A 15 26.21 28.26 9.28
N LEU A 16 27.27 28.24 8.47
CA LEU A 16 27.53 27.15 7.53
C LEU A 16 27.76 25.81 8.25
N LEU A 17 28.45 25.80 9.39
CA LEU A 17 28.62 24.60 10.20
C LEU A 17 27.31 24.07 10.76
N ILE A 18 26.43 24.95 11.24
CA ILE A 18 25.09 24.56 11.71
C ILE A 18 24.27 24.00 10.57
N VAL A 19 24.24 24.67 9.40
CA VAL A 19 23.51 24.20 8.21
C VAL A 19 24.04 22.83 7.75
N ALA A 20 25.35 22.65 7.68
CA ALA A 20 25.97 21.38 7.31
C ALA A 20 25.67 20.28 8.34
N GLY A 21 25.69 20.59 9.63
CA GLY A 21 25.32 19.66 10.70
C GLY A 21 23.87 19.22 10.64
N LEU A 22 22.94 20.16 10.37
CA LEU A 22 21.52 19.85 10.17
C LEU A 22 21.30 18.97 8.94
N TYR A 23 21.99 19.24 7.84
CA TYR A 23 21.94 18.40 6.64
C TYR A 23 22.52 17.01 6.88
N ALA A 24 23.65 16.91 7.57
CA ALA A 24 24.26 15.62 7.92
C ALA A 24 23.32 14.78 8.79
N LEU A 25 22.55 15.42 9.68
CA LEU A 25 21.59 14.74 10.55
C LEU A 25 20.49 14.02 9.75
N VAL A 26 20.05 14.58 8.62
CA VAL A 26 19.08 13.93 7.71
C VAL A 26 19.60 12.56 7.23
N PHE A 27 20.89 12.46 6.90
CA PHE A 27 21.50 11.21 6.46
C PHE A 27 21.77 10.22 7.61
N LEU A 28 21.93 10.71 8.84
CA LEU A 28 22.13 9.88 10.03
C LEU A 28 20.82 9.32 10.60
N THR A 29 19.67 9.96 10.36
CA THR A 29 18.37 9.54 10.90
C THR A 29 17.68 8.39 10.16
N GLY A 30 18.35 7.74 9.21
CA GLY A 30 17.95 6.43 8.71
C GLY A 30 16.93 6.46 7.56
N ASP A 31 17.20 5.61 6.57
CA ASP A 31 16.46 5.46 5.32
C ASP A 31 15.40 4.35 5.41
N GLN A 32 14.59 4.35 6.48
CA GLN A 32 13.47 3.40 6.63
C GLN A 32 12.17 3.98 6.07
N ARG A 33 12.27 4.64 4.91
CA ARG A 33 11.09 4.99 4.13
C ARG A 33 10.89 3.92 3.07
N THR A 34 10.62 2.68 3.49
CA THR A 34 9.91 1.76 2.61
C THR A 34 8.46 2.24 2.56
N PRO A 35 8.02 2.92 1.48
CA PRO A 35 6.61 3.27 1.34
C PRO A 35 5.81 1.97 1.38
N GLN A 36 4.64 1.99 2.04
CA GLN A 36 3.67 0.92 1.86
C GLN A 36 3.24 0.97 0.39
N LEU A 37 3.67 -0.03 -0.38
CA LEU A 37 3.38 -0.15 -1.79
C LEU A 37 1.91 -0.58 -1.90
N GLY A 38 1.13 0.09 -2.76
CA GLY A 38 -0.24 -0.35 -3.05
C GLY A 38 -0.25 -1.65 -3.86
N LEU A 39 -1.43 -2.25 -4.01
CA LEU A 39 -1.64 -3.51 -4.77
C LEU A 39 -1.05 -3.48 -6.19
N ASP A 40 -1.08 -2.33 -6.87
CA ASP A 40 -0.50 -2.16 -8.22
C ASP A 40 1.03 -2.24 -8.24
N LEU A 41 1.69 -2.04 -7.09
CA LEU A 41 3.15 -2.04 -6.94
C LEU A 41 3.71 -3.25 -6.19
N GLN A 42 2.90 -3.94 -5.37
CA GLN A 42 3.24 -5.24 -4.74
C GLN A 42 2.88 -6.43 -5.63
N GLY A 43 2.03 -6.22 -6.64
CA GLY A 43 1.47 -7.34 -7.38
C GLY A 43 0.54 -8.19 -6.52
N GLY A 44 0.01 -9.25 -7.14
CA GLY A 44 -1.01 -10.08 -6.51
C GLY A 44 -1.86 -10.80 -7.54
N THR A 45 -2.92 -11.44 -7.07
CA THR A 45 -3.91 -12.09 -7.95
C THR A 45 -5.26 -11.44 -7.76
N THR A 46 -5.85 -10.99 -8.86
CA THR A 46 -7.23 -10.53 -8.92
C THR A 46 -8.09 -11.56 -9.63
N VAL A 47 -9.18 -11.98 -8.99
CA VAL A 47 -10.15 -12.91 -9.56
C VAL A 47 -11.52 -12.25 -9.57
N THR A 48 -12.13 -12.18 -10.74
CA THR A 48 -13.53 -11.75 -10.90
C THR A 48 -14.41 -12.99 -11.04
N LEU A 49 -15.35 -13.14 -10.11
CA LEU A 49 -16.36 -14.19 -10.14
C LEU A 49 -17.69 -13.58 -10.56
N THR A 50 -18.29 -14.11 -11.64
CA THR A 50 -19.64 -13.73 -12.06
C THR A 50 -20.64 -14.72 -11.50
N ALA A 51 -21.64 -14.23 -10.77
CA ALA A 51 -22.73 -15.01 -10.26
C ALA A 51 -23.60 -15.53 -11.41
N GLN A 52 -23.90 -16.83 -11.38
CA GLN A 52 -24.76 -17.50 -12.34
C GLN A 52 -26.03 -17.94 -11.62
N THR A 53 -27.19 -17.48 -12.10
CA THR A 53 -28.49 -17.96 -11.63
C THR A 53 -29.01 -19.06 -12.55
N PRO A 54 -29.85 -20.00 -12.07
CA PRO A 54 -30.41 -21.06 -12.89
C PRO A 54 -31.20 -20.55 -14.11
N ASP A 55 -31.84 -19.39 -13.95
CA ASP A 55 -32.70 -18.77 -14.96
C ASP A 55 -31.95 -17.75 -15.84
N GLY A 56 -30.66 -17.50 -15.57
CA GLY A 56 -29.83 -16.54 -16.30
C GLY A 56 -30.11 -15.07 -15.99
N GLU A 57 -31.01 -14.78 -15.05
CA GLU A 57 -31.28 -13.43 -14.55
C GLU A 57 -30.23 -12.95 -13.54
N ALA A 58 -30.26 -11.65 -13.23
CA ALA A 58 -29.37 -11.09 -12.21
C ALA A 58 -29.65 -11.73 -10.84
N PRO A 59 -28.60 -12.05 -10.05
CA PRO A 59 -28.78 -12.60 -8.72
C PRO A 59 -29.47 -11.61 -7.79
N ALA A 60 -30.23 -12.12 -6.82
CA ALA A 60 -30.74 -11.27 -5.75
C ALA A 60 -29.57 -10.67 -4.96
N ARG A 61 -29.67 -9.39 -4.59
CA ARG A 61 -28.59 -8.68 -3.89
C ARG A 61 -28.22 -9.36 -2.56
N GLU A 62 -29.20 -9.92 -1.87
CA GLU A 62 -29.01 -10.68 -0.63
C GLU A 62 -28.18 -11.95 -0.82
N ASP A 63 -28.37 -12.66 -1.95
CA ASP A 63 -27.60 -13.84 -2.30
C ASP A 63 -26.17 -13.46 -2.72
N LEU A 64 -26.01 -12.36 -3.46
CA LEU A 64 -24.70 -11.81 -3.83
C LEU A 64 -23.90 -11.44 -2.57
N GLU A 65 -24.54 -10.77 -1.61
CA GLU A 65 -23.93 -10.42 -0.31
C GLU A 65 -23.64 -11.65 0.55
N LEU A 66 -24.48 -12.67 0.52
CA LEU A 66 -24.22 -13.93 1.19
C LEU A 66 -23.00 -14.63 0.58
N ALA A 67 -22.92 -14.70 -0.76
CA ALA A 67 -21.78 -15.25 -1.47
C ALA A 67 -20.50 -14.48 -1.14
N ARG A 68 -20.54 -13.14 -1.14
CA ARG A 68 -19.42 -12.27 -0.74
C ARG A 68 -18.89 -12.65 0.65
N ARG A 69 -19.78 -12.78 1.65
CA ARG A 69 -19.41 -13.17 3.02
C ARG A 69 -18.81 -14.57 3.10
N ILE A 70 -19.36 -15.54 2.37
CA ILE A 70 -18.82 -16.91 2.34
C ILE A 70 -17.41 -16.91 1.74
N ILE A 71 -17.20 -16.18 0.66
CA ILE A 71 -15.89 -16.04 0.00
C ILE A 71 -14.90 -15.38 0.97
N GLU A 72 -15.28 -14.28 1.59
CA GLU A 72 -14.47 -13.58 2.60
C GLU A 72 -14.04 -14.52 3.73
N GLN A 73 -14.97 -15.30 4.28
CA GLN A 73 -14.66 -16.31 5.31
C GLN A 73 -13.69 -17.40 4.81
N ARG A 74 -13.86 -17.86 3.57
CA ARG A 74 -12.96 -18.87 2.98
C ARG A 74 -11.56 -18.31 2.75
N VAL A 75 -11.45 -17.12 2.20
CA VAL A 75 -10.15 -16.46 1.94
C VAL A 75 -9.41 -16.22 3.25
N ASN A 76 -10.11 -15.75 4.29
CA ASN A 76 -9.55 -15.63 5.64
C ASN A 76 -9.11 -17.00 6.21
N GLY A 77 -9.86 -18.06 5.93
CA GLY A 77 -9.52 -19.43 6.33
C GLY A 77 -8.32 -20.03 5.58
N LEU A 78 -7.98 -19.52 4.40
CA LEU A 78 -6.81 -19.93 3.60
C LEU A 78 -5.51 -19.27 4.09
N GLY A 79 -5.56 -18.41 5.11
CA GLY A 79 -4.39 -17.76 5.68
C GLY A 79 -3.84 -16.61 4.83
N VAL A 80 -4.63 -16.11 3.89
CA VAL A 80 -4.29 -14.95 3.08
C VAL A 80 -4.57 -13.69 3.91
N ALA A 81 -3.52 -13.08 4.44
CA ALA A 81 -3.64 -11.79 5.12
C ALA A 81 -3.98 -10.70 4.09
N GLU A 82 -4.86 -9.76 4.47
CA GLU A 82 -5.18 -8.56 3.69
C GLU A 82 -5.89 -8.78 2.34
N ALA A 83 -6.62 -9.88 2.17
CA ALA A 83 -7.45 -10.06 0.98
C ALA A 83 -8.71 -9.17 1.01
N GLU A 84 -8.99 -8.49 -0.10
CA GLU A 84 -10.17 -7.64 -0.27
C GLU A 84 -11.22 -8.36 -1.11
N VAL A 85 -12.47 -8.39 -0.63
CA VAL A 85 -13.61 -9.01 -1.32
C VAL A 85 -14.74 -8.01 -1.46
N VAL A 86 -14.97 -7.56 -2.70
CA VAL A 86 -15.96 -6.52 -3.03
C VAL A 86 -16.94 -7.02 -4.09
N THR A 87 -18.16 -6.50 -4.05
CA THR A 87 -19.15 -6.71 -5.12
C THR A 87 -18.99 -5.62 -6.17
N GLU A 88 -18.97 -5.99 -7.44
CA GLU A 88 -18.88 -5.07 -8.57
C GLU A 88 -20.13 -5.21 -9.46
N GLY A 89 -20.80 -4.09 -9.71
CA GLY A 89 -22.06 -4.08 -10.45
C GLY A 89 -23.15 -4.90 -9.76
N ASP A 90 -23.97 -5.59 -10.55
CA ASP A 90 -25.14 -6.35 -10.07
C ASP A 90 -24.89 -7.86 -9.97
N SER A 91 -23.75 -8.35 -10.47
CA SER A 91 -23.51 -9.80 -10.60
C SER A 91 -22.07 -10.25 -10.36
N ASN A 92 -21.11 -9.34 -10.17
CA ASN A 92 -19.71 -9.73 -10.00
C ASN A 92 -19.26 -9.61 -8.54
N ILE A 93 -18.33 -10.48 -8.16
CA ILE A 93 -17.57 -10.41 -6.92
C ILE A 93 -16.09 -10.40 -7.33
N VAL A 94 -15.40 -9.33 -6.96
CA VAL A 94 -13.97 -9.16 -7.21
C VAL A 94 -13.21 -9.48 -5.94
N ILE A 95 -12.24 -10.36 -6.07
CA ILE A 95 -11.36 -10.80 -4.99
C ILE A 95 -9.95 -10.35 -5.35
N SER A 96 -9.35 -9.54 -4.50
CA SER A 96 -8.00 -9.05 -4.65
C SER A 96 -7.14 -9.60 -3.52
N VAL A 97 -6.11 -10.37 -3.88
CA VAL A 97 -5.14 -10.91 -2.93
C VAL A 97 -3.79 -10.25 -3.18
N PRO A 98 -3.22 -9.53 -2.19
CA PRO A 98 -1.86 -9.03 -2.30
C PRO A 98 -0.89 -10.23 -2.35
N GLY A 99 0.04 -10.20 -3.31
CA GLY A 99 1.12 -11.15 -3.41
C GLY A 99 2.41 -10.52 -2.88
N ASP A 100 3.21 -11.30 -2.16
CA ASP A 100 4.63 -10.99 -1.96
C ASP A 100 5.34 -11.66 -3.15
N ASP A 101 6.03 -10.89 -3.97
CA ASP A 101 6.59 -11.31 -5.26
C ASP A 101 7.36 -12.64 -5.16
N GLY A 102 6.78 -13.74 -5.65
CA GLY A 102 7.55 -14.96 -5.97
C GLY A 102 6.86 -16.32 -5.84
N GLU A 103 5.85 -16.49 -4.99
CA GLU A 103 5.21 -17.82 -4.86
C GLU A 103 3.96 -17.88 -5.76
N ALA A 104 4.19 -18.08 -7.06
CA ALA A 104 3.14 -18.50 -7.98
C ALA A 104 2.43 -19.74 -7.40
N PRO A 105 1.08 -19.79 -7.37
CA PRO A 105 0.36 -20.98 -6.95
C PRO A 105 0.79 -22.13 -7.84
N ARG A 106 1.47 -23.14 -7.28
CA ARG A 106 1.79 -24.35 -8.02
C ARG A 106 0.48 -25.07 -8.30
N THR A 107 0.18 -25.17 -9.58
CA THR A 107 -0.91 -25.95 -10.20
C THR A 107 -1.08 -27.33 -9.59
#